data_AF-A0A3D3BME9-F1
#
_entry.id   AF-A0A3D3BME9-F1
#
_cell.length_a   1.000
_cell.length_b   1.000
_cell.length_c   1.000
_cell.angle_alpha   90.00
_cell.angle_beta   90.00
_cell.angle_gamma   90.00
#
_symmetry.space_group_name_H-M   'P 1'
#
loop_
_entity.id
_entity.type
_entity.pdbx_description
1 polymer ?
#
loop_
_entity_poly.entity_id
_entity_poly.type
_entity_poly.pdbx_seq_one_letter_code
_entity_poly.pdbx_strand_id
1 'polypeptide(L)'
;MDDHTRAIMESFQRITITGWVACGHPIDMSSQEEEIEAPSKLVRKNTYAPRVRGDSMKDANIIGGDVMIIEQSQLAESGEKVVARINHKEVALKTLRLDRDGVKLIPANRSMEPIILNNANVKVLGIVRGVIRDRI
;
A
#
# COMPACT_ATOMS: atom_id res chain seq x y z
N MET A 1 -41.86 -3.39 4.92
CA MET A 1 -40.57 -3.68 4.25
C MET A 1 -40.84 -3.47 2.78
N ASP A 2 -40.28 -2.42 2.19
CA ASP A 2 -39.05 -2.59 1.41
C ASP A 2 -38.19 -1.31 1.39
N ASP A 3 -37.32 -1.23 2.39
CA ASP A 3 -36.18 -0.34 2.51
C ASP A 3 -35.04 -0.81 1.58
N HIS A 4 -35.33 -0.96 0.28
CA HIS A 4 -34.47 -1.66 -0.69
C HIS A 4 -34.16 -0.85 -1.96
N THR A 5 -33.94 0.46 -1.84
CA THR A 5 -33.03 1.15 -2.77
C THR A 5 -32.42 2.39 -2.10
N ARG A 6 -31.78 2.21 -0.95
CA ARG A 6 -30.74 3.16 -0.54
C ARG A 6 -29.57 2.90 -1.47
N ALA A 7 -29.53 3.62 -2.60
CA ALA A 7 -28.31 3.72 -3.39
C ALA A 7 -27.18 4.01 -2.40
N ILE A 8 -26.17 3.13 -2.35
CA ILE A 8 -24.93 3.42 -1.65
C ILE A 8 -24.38 4.62 -2.41
N MET A 9 -24.68 5.84 -1.96
CA MET A 9 -23.98 7.02 -2.45
C MET A 9 -22.54 6.81 -2.02
N GLU A 10 -21.69 6.45 -2.97
CA GLU A 10 -20.25 6.39 -2.72
C GLU A 10 -19.80 7.81 -2.38
N SER A 11 -19.50 8.05 -1.10
CA SER A 11 -18.96 9.32 -0.65
C SER A 11 -17.45 9.34 -0.93
N PHE A 12 -16.93 10.44 -1.41
CA PHE A 12 -15.50 10.64 -1.67
C PHE A 12 -14.89 11.58 -0.63
N GLN A 13 -13.61 11.40 -0.35
CA GLN A 13 -12.81 12.28 0.50
C GLN A 13 -11.54 12.67 -0.25
N ARG A 14 -11.13 13.93 -0.08
CA ARG A 14 -9.83 14.40 -0.57
C ARG A 14 -8.73 13.99 0.39
N ILE A 15 -7.65 13.47 -0.17
CA ILE A 15 -6.46 13.08 0.58
C ILE A 15 -5.21 13.62 -0.11
N THR A 16 -4.34 14.26 0.67
CA THR A 16 -3.06 14.80 0.19
C THR A 16 -2.08 13.68 -0.14
N ILE A 17 -1.39 13.81 -1.27
CA ILE A 17 -0.32 12.90 -1.66
C ILE A 17 0.91 13.17 -0.79
N THR A 18 1.32 12.17 -0.01
CA THR A 18 2.36 12.33 1.03
C THR A 18 3.80 12.11 0.53
N GLY A 19 4.00 11.99 -0.78
CA GLY A 19 5.30 11.74 -1.41
C GLY A 19 5.33 10.44 -2.22
N TRP A 20 6.47 9.75 -2.22
CA TRP A 20 6.69 8.54 -3.02
C TRP A 20 7.14 7.36 -2.17
N VAL A 21 6.57 6.19 -2.45
CA VAL A 21 7.05 4.90 -1.94
C VAL A 21 7.67 4.12 -3.08
N ALA A 22 8.98 3.92 -2.96
CA ALA A 22 9.74 3.17 -3.94
C ALA A 22 9.62 1.67 -3.68
N CYS A 23 9.44 0.92 -4.76
CA CYS A 23 9.67 -0.51 -4.80
C CYS A 23 11.18 -0.78 -4.74
N GLY A 24 11.79 -0.80 -3.55
CA GLY A 24 13.21 -1.17 -3.39
C GLY A 24 14.14 -0.05 -2.91
N HIS A 25 13.62 1.12 -2.56
CA HIS A 25 14.40 2.26 -2.04
C HIS A 25 13.63 2.93 -0.88
N PRO A 26 14.29 3.70 0.00
CA PRO A 26 13.62 4.38 1.12
C PRO A 26 12.40 5.21 0.67
N ILE A 27 11.37 5.32 1.52
CA ILE A 27 10.27 6.28 1.28
C ILE A 27 10.85 7.69 1.27
N ASP A 28 10.57 8.42 0.21
CA ASP A 28 10.80 9.87 0.15
C ASP A 28 9.46 10.56 0.45
N MET A 29 9.29 10.97 1.70
CA MET A 29 8.13 11.75 2.13
C MET A 29 8.42 13.23 1.97
N SER A 30 8.28 13.74 0.75
CA SER A 30 8.00 15.15 0.52
C SER A 30 6.50 15.28 0.27
N SER A 31 5.78 15.94 1.18
CA SER A 31 4.38 16.25 0.97
C SER A 31 4.24 17.03 -0.33
N GLN A 32 3.49 16.51 -1.29
CA GLN A 32 3.13 17.25 -2.48
C GLN A 32 1.87 18.06 -2.16
N GLU A 33 1.71 19.26 -2.73
CA GLU A 33 0.47 20.04 -2.62
C GLU A 33 -0.70 19.43 -3.43
N GLU A 34 -0.52 18.22 -3.94
CA GLU A 34 -1.49 17.51 -4.76
C GLU A 34 -2.45 16.68 -3.89
N GLU A 35 -3.73 16.70 -4.25
CA GLU A 35 -4.78 15.90 -3.61
C GLU A 35 -5.44 14.96 -4.62
N ILE A 36 -5.93 13.84 -4.13
CA ILE A 36 -6.78 12.93 -4.91
C ILE A 36 -8.10 12.69 -4.20
N GLU A 37 -9.14 12.35 -4.97
CA GLU A 37 -10.40 11.87 -4.42
C GLU A 37 -10.38 10.35 -4.28
N ALA A 38 -10.63 9.88 -3.06
CA ALA A 38 -10.71 8.47 -2.74
C ALA A 38 -12.10 8.10 -2.19
N PRO A 39 -12.65 6.91 -2.53
CA PRO A 39 -13.84 6.42 -1.87
C PRO A 39 -13.66 6.39 -0.35
N SER A 40 -14.60 6.99 0.39
CA SER A 40 -14.53 7.12 1.86
C SER A 40 -14.35 5.79 2.57
N LYS A 41 -14.87 4.70 2.00
CA LYS A 41 -14.72 3.33 2.51
C LYS A 41 -13.25 2.87 2.58
N LEU A 42 -12.36 3.47 1.79
CA LEU A 42 -10.92 3.17 1.78
C LEU A 42 -10.13 4.05 2.74
N VAL A 43 -10.68 5.21 3.12
CA VAL A 43 -9.99 6.23 3.92
C VAL A 43 -10.38 6.09 5.39
N ARG A 44 -9.39 5.83 6.24
CA ARG A 44 -9.50 5.86 7.71
C ARG A 44 -8.73 7.05 8.28
N LYS A 45 -8.88 7.29 9.59
CA LYS A 45 -8.20 8.40 10.31
C LYS A 45 -6.67 8.43 10.12
N ASN A 46 -6.02 7.27 10.04
CA ASN A 46 -4.57 7.16 9.94
C ASN A 46 -4.11 6.73 8.54
N THR A 47 -4.73 7.33 7.50
CA THR A 47 -4.41 7.01 6.11
C THR A 47 -3.36 7.96 5.55
N TYR A 48 -2.46 7.44 4.73
CA TYR A 48 -1.53 8.23 3.92
C TYR A 48 -1.53 7.72 2.49
N ALA A 49 -1.21 8.62 1.54
CA ALA A 49 -1.39 8.39 0.12
C ALA A 49 -0.12 8.66 -0.70
N PRO A 50 0.91 7.81 -0.63
CA PRO A 50 2.11 7.99 -1.44
C PRO A 50 1.88 7.49 -2.87
N ARG A 51 2.59 8.11 -3.82
CA ARG A 51 2.72 7.62 -5.19
C ARG A 51 3.69 6.44 -5.27
N VAL A 52 3.39 5.50 -6.16
CA VAL A 52 4.21 4.31 -6.42
C VAL A 52 5.34 4.66 -7.37
N ARG A 53 6.55 4.22 -7.03
CA ARG A 53 7.69 4.20 -7.95
C ARG A 53 8.21 2.77 -8.12
N GLY A 54 8.43 2.36 -9.38
CA GLY A 54 8.99 1.06 -9.75
C GLY A 54 7.95 -0.04 -9.98
N ASP A 55 8.44 -1.24 -10.31
CA ASP A 55 7.63 -2.26 -11.00
C ASP A 55 7.42 -3.54 -10.18
N SER A 56 7.78 -3.56 -8.89
CA SER A 56 7.74 -4.81 -8.12
C SER A 56 6.35 -5.38 -7.87
N MET A 57 5.31 -4.59 -8.16
CA MET A 57 3.91 -4.97 -8.02
C MET A 57 3.11 -4.87 -9.33
N LYS A 58 3.79 -4.76 -10.48
CA LYS A 58 3.15 -4.57 -11.79
C LYS A 58 2.14 -5.67 -12.15
N ASP A 59 2.41 -6.92 -11.77
CA ASP A 59 1.53 -8.07 -12.06
C ASP A 59 0.29 -8.07 -11.15
N ALA A 60 0.27 -7.26 -10.08
CA ALA A 60 -0.92 -6.95 -9.29
C ALA A 60 -1.65 -5.70 -9.80
N ASN A 61 -1.33 -5.23 -11.01
CA ASN A 61 -1.83 -4.00 -11.61
C ASN A 61 -1.56 -2.76 -10.73
N ILE A 62 -0.44 -2.75 -10.01
CA ILE A 62 0.09 -1.58 -9.31
C ILE A 62 1.34 -1.13 -10.07
N ILE A 63 1.23 -0.01 -10.77
CA ILE A 63 2.26 0.49 -11.70
C ILE A 63 2.80 1.83 -11.23
N GLY A 64 3.95 2.25 -11.76
CA GLY A 64 4.53 3.55 -11.47
C GLY A 64 3.54 4.69 -11.76
N GLY A 65 3.41 5.62 -10.81
CA GLY A 65 2.47 6.75 -10.87
C GLY A 65 1.16 6.53 -10.12
N ASP A 66 0.80 5.29 -9.80
CA ASP A 66 -0.38 5.00 -8.98
C ASP A 66 -0.29 5.63 -7.59
N VAL A 67 -1.41 6.06 -7.02
CA VAL A 67 -1.50 6.51 -5.62
C VAL A 67 -2.08 5.39 -4.77
N MET A 68 -1.37 4.99 -3.72
CA MET A 68 -1.85 3.96 -2.81
C MET A 68 -2.54 4.54 -1.60
N ILE A 69 -3.69 4.00 -1.24
CA ILE A 69 -4.38 4.34 0.00
C ILE A 69 -3.90 3.38 1.08
N ILE A 70 -3.10 3.86 2.02
CA ILE A 70 -2.45 3.02 3.03
C ILE A 70 -2.95 3.39 4.42
N GLU A 71 -3.49 2.40 5.12
CA GLU A 71 -3.77 2.52 6.56
C GLU A 71 -2.49 2.26 7.35
N GLN A 72 -2.09 3.21 8.21
CA GLN A 72 -1.01 2.97 9.17
C GLN A 72 -1.42 1.87 10.14
N SER A 73 -0.68 0.77 10.08
CA SER A 73 -0.84 -0.38 10.96
C SER A 73 0.49 -1.11 11.08
N GLN A 74 0.75 -1.70 12.25
CA GLN A 74 1.88 -2.61 12.48
C GLN A 74 1.45 -4.08 12.45
N LEU A 75 0.15 -4.34 12.42
CA LEU A 75 -0.44 -5.67 12.38
C LEU A 75 -1.04 -5.87 11.00
N ALA A 76 -0.59 -6.90 10.30
CA ALA A 76 -1.11 -7.31 9.00
C ALA A 76 -1.20 -8.83 8.94
N GLU A 77 -2.17 -9.32 8.19
CA GLU A 77 -2.42 -10.73 7.97
C GLU A 77 -1.62 -11.26 6.77
N SER A 78 -1.36 -12.57 6.79
CA SER A 78 -0.75 -13.24 5.64
C SER A 78 -1.67 -13.11 4.41
N GLY A 79 -1.13 -12.63 3.30
CA GLY A 79 -1.84 -12.32 2.07
C GLY A 79 -2.12 -10.83 1.86
N GLU A 80 -1.97 -9.99 2.90
CA GLU A 80 -2.16 -8.54 2.74
C GLU A 80 -1.01 -7.89 1.98
N LYS A 81 -1.34 -6.86 1.19
CA LYS A 81 -0.33 -5.98 0.58
C LYS A 81 0.08 -4.96 1.63
N VAL A 82 1.38 -4.90 1.91
CA VAL A 82 1.93 -4.09 2.99
C VAL A 82 3.05 -3.20 2.51
N VAL A 83 3.16 -2.05 3.17
CA VAL A 83 4.41 -1.28 3.21
C VAL A 83 5.20 -1.79 4.41
N ALA A 84 6.39 -2.33 4.16
CA ALA A 84 7.25 -2.89 5.20
C ALA A 84 8.65 -2.29 5.15
N ARG A 85 9.21 -2.00 6.32
CA ARG A 85 10.62 -1.65 6.49
C ARG A 85 11.45 -2.90 6.71
N ILE A 86 12.50 -3.05 5.93
CA ILE A 86 13.43 -4.19 5.93
C ILE A 86 14.78 -3.72 6.49
N ASN A 87 15.37 -4.49 7.41
CA ASN A 87 16.70 -4.25 8.00
C ASN A 87 16.90 -2.80 8.51
N HIS A 88 15.84 -2.20 9.07
CA HIS A 88 15.80 -0.81 9.55
C HIS A 88 16.09 0.28 8.51
N LYS A 89 16.22 -0.04 7.21
CA LYS A 89 16.68 0.90 6.18
C LYS A 89 15.72 1.03 5.01
N GLU A 90 15.48 -0.07 4.31
CA GLU A 90 14.72 -0.06 3.06
C GLU A 90 13.22 -0.16 3.35
N VAL A 91 12.39 0.53 2.57
CA VAL A 91 10.95 0.35 2.63
C VAL A 91 10.48 -0.21 1.30
N ALA A 92 9.60 -1.21 1.35
CA ALA A 92 9.11 -1.89 0.16
C ALA A 92 7.60 -2.12 0.25
N LEU A 93 6.96 -2.03 -0.90
CA LEU A 93 5.61 -2.53 -1.14
C LEU A 93 5.69 -3.98 -1.61
N LYS A 94 5.07 -4.91 -0.88
CA LYS A 94 5.04 -6.36 -1.20
C LYS A 94 3.77 -7.00 -0.64
N THR A 95 3.47 -8.23 -1.06
CA THR A 95 2.49 -9.08 -0.39
C THR A 95 3.17 -9.77 0.80
N LEU A 96 2.61 -9.64 1.99
CA LEU A 96 3.10 -10.28 3.20
C LEU A 96 2.71 -11.77 3.20
N ARG A 97 3.64 -12.66 3.49
CA ARG A 97 3.34 -14.05 3.87
C ARG A 97 4.01 -14.36 5.21
N LEU A 98 3.21 -14.83 6.15
CA LEU A 98 3.68 -15.26 7.47
C LEU A 98 3.88 -16.77 7.45
N ASP A 99 5.10 -17.23 7.72
CA ASP A 99 5.46 -18.64 7.85
C ASP A 99 5.89 -18.92 9.30
N ARG A 100 6.01 -20.20 9.70
CA ARG A 100 6.40 -20.57 11.07
C ARG A 100 7.77 -20.01 11.49
N ASP A 101 8.70 -19.96 10.54
CA ASP A 101 10.10 -19.61 10.79
C ASP A 101 10.44 -18.17 10.36
N GLY A 102 9.46 -17.36 9.94
CA GLY A 102 9.71 -15.98 9.55
C GLY A 102 8.65 -15.38 8.63
N VAL A 103 9.09 -14.42 7.84
CA VAL A 103 8.25 -13.62 6.95
C VAL A 103 8.80 -13.67 5.53
N LYS A 104 7.90 -13.73 4.56
CA LYS A 104 8.24 -13.55 3.15
C LYS A 104 7.51 -12.33 2.60
N LEU A 105 8.26 -11.46 1.92
CA LEU A 105 7.72 -10.32 1.21
C LEU A 105 7.75 -10.65 -0.28
N ILE A 106 6.57 -10.93 -0.83
CA ILE A 106 6.40 -11.47 -2.18
C ILE A 106 6.10 -10.33 -3.15
N PRO A 107 6.93 -10.09 -4.17
CA PRO A 107 6.60 -9.15 -5.24
C PRO A 107 5.46 -9.70 -6.09
N ALA A 108 4.65 -8.80 -6.65
CA ALA A 108 3.82 -9.14 -7.80
C ALA A 108 4.55 -8.70 -9.07
N ASN A 109 5.69 -9.34 -9.31
CA ASN A 109 6.51 -9.20 -10.51
C ASN A 109 7.29 -10.50 -10.72
N ARG A 110 6.94 -11.27 -11.76
CA ARG A 110 7.53 -12.58 -12.08
C ARG A 110 9.05 -12.56 -12.26
N SER A 111 9.65 -11.40 -12.55
CA SER A 111 11.11 -11.28 -12.69
C SER A 111 11.83 -11.00 -11.37
N MET A 112 11.13 -11.01 -10.23
CA MET A 112 11.69 -10.70 -8.91
C MET A 112 11.42 -11.83 -7.93
N GLU A 113 12.44 -12.17 -7.14
CA GLU A 113 12.33 -13.20 -6.12
C GLU A 113 11.71 -12.67 -4.81
N PRO A 114 11.00 -13.53 -4.04
CA PRO A 114 10.56 -13.18 -2.69
C PRO A 114 11.72 -12.85 -1.76
N ILE A 115 11.54 -11.85 -0.89
CA ILE A 115 12.49 -11.52 0.16
C ILE A 115 12.12 -12.34 1.41
N ILE A 116 13.04 -13.17 1.90
CA ILE A 116 12.85 -14.03 3.07
C ILE A 116 13.57 -13.41 4.26
N LEU A 117 12.84 -13.16 5.35
CA LEU A 117 13.33 -12.44 6.53
C LEU A 117 12.90 -13.16 7.81
N ASN A 118 13.69 -13.02 8.87
CA ASN A 118 13.22 -13.30 10.21
C ASN A 118 12.30 -12.16 10.71
N ASN A 119 11.56 -12.39 11.78
CA ASN A 119 10.62 -11.41 12.33
C ASN A 119 11.32 -10.13 12.84
N ALA A 120 12.58 -10.22 13.27
CA ALA A 120 13.35 -9.07 13.77
C ALA A 120 13.74 -8.08 12.67
N ASN A 121 13.86 -8.56 11.42
CA ASN A 121 14.37 -7.80 10.28
C ASN A 121 13.26 -7.12 9.45
N VAL A 122 11.99 -7.26 9.85
CA VAL A 122 10.85 -6.69 9.14
C VAL A 122 9.91 -5.94 10.09
N LYS A 123 9.48 -4.76 9.68
CA LYS A 123 8.44 -4.00 10.39
C LYS A 123 7.37 -3.56 9.40
N VAL A 124 6.13 -3.99 9.60
CA VAL A 124 4.98 -3.47 8.87
C VAL A 124 4.74 -2.01 9.29
N LEU A 125 4.60 -1.13 8.30
CA LEU A 125 4.32 0.29 8.47
C LEU A 125 2.87 0.64 8.09
N GLY A 126 2.26 -0.15 7.20
CA GLY A 126 0.86 0.00 6.84
C GLY A 126 0.37 -1.07 5.89
N ILE A 127 -0.96 -1.13 5.76
CA ILE A 127 -1.69 -2.04 4.88
C ILE A 127 -2.29 -1.24 3.74
N VAL A 128 -2.14 -1.73 2.51
CA VAL A 128 -2.75 -1.16 1.33
C VAL A 128 -4.24 -1.47 1.33
N ARG A 129 -5.07 -0.43 1.41
CA ARG A 129 -6.54 -0.52 1.33
C ARG A 129 -7.07 -0.33 -0.09
N GLY A 130 -6.33 0.37 -0.94
CA GLY A 130 -6.69 0.55 -2.34
C GLY A 130 -5.59 1.22 -3.14
N VAL A 131 -5.83 1.27 -4.45
CA VAL A 131 -4.96 1.92 -5.43
C VAL A 131 -5.84 2.79 -6.32
N ILE A 132 -5.42 4.03 -6.51
CA ILE A 132 -6.08 5.01 -7.36
C ILE A 132 -5.11 5.35 -8.48
N ARG A 133 -5.61 5.25 -9.71
CA ARG A 133 -4.87 5.60 -10.91
C ARG A 133 -5.61 6.73 -11.58
N ASP A 134 -4.99 7.90 -11.60
CA ASP A 134 -5.50 9.01 -12.37
C ASP A 134 -5.27 8.69 -13.86
N ARG A 135 -6.36 8.67 -14.64
CA ARG A 135 -6.29 8.50 -16.09
C ARG A 135 -6.50 9.88 -16.68
N ILE A 136 -5.40 10.56 -16.97
CA ILE A 136 -5.42 11.65 -17.95
C ILE A 136 -5.34 11.00 -19.34
#